data_AF-A0A226I7T6-F1
#
_entry.id   AF-A0A226I7T6-F1
#
_cell.length_a   1.000
_cell.length_b   1.000
_cell.length_c   1.000
_cell.angle_alpha   90.00
_cell.angle_beta   90.00
_cell.angle_gamma   90.00
#
_symmetry.space_group_name_H-M   'P 1'
#
loop_
_entity.id
_entity.type
_entity.pdbx_description
1 polymer ?
#
loop_
_entity_poly.entity_id
_entity_poly.type
_entity_poly.pdbx_seq_one_letter_code
_entity_poly.pdbx_strand_id
1 'polypeptide(L)'
;MKKSVLLIAVFLISLSTIQAQEFESARVERNEVYIDSMMTHALEKGFFPGAQIIVGTGDFNLISKNYGYHDYTKKQLVKTDDVFDLASMSKVLGATLVTMRLVGENKIKLTDQVGNIVPFYKNTAIADLTLFELLTHTSGLKASITFYQSLLSTPDGSPLLSDKKSENYPELFDTMYVNKNIVYDSNYLSFVPKENWIQIYKNMWLNPEFYKTVYEQISVANTNTRGKYVYSDLNLLLVKQMIEAKTGKKLDQLTNEIYTELGISKIGYNPLKWTSIENVMPTELDNFFRKDTIKGYVHDEAAAIFGGVSGNAGLFANAESIAVICKMLMNNGNYKGKQILKAKVVKEFTDSPLAKAGIYRGIGFDKRKPDEFFKANDFGHTGFTGTFFFMNRDTNRFLIILTNRVNPTRTNRLMYKDDFSTKIWRQINK
;
A
#
# COMPACT_ATOMS: atom_id res chain seq x y z
N MET A 1 7.11 6.36 -60.82
CA MET A 1 7.27 7.33 -59.70
C MET A 1 6.51 6.96 -58.41
N LYS A 2 5.21 6.61 -58.43
CA LYS A 2 4.46 6.30 -57.17
C LYS A 2 4.95 5.09 -56.36
N LYS A 3 5.41 4.00 -57.02
CA LYS A 3 5.92 2.80 -56.31
C LYS A 3 7.26 3.03 -55.60
N SER A 4 8.15 3.83 -56.19
CA SER A 4 9.47 4.14 -55.63
C SER A 4 9.39 5.04 -54.40
N VAL A 5 8.47 6.01 -54.39
CA VAL A 5 8.21 6.88 -53.23
C VAL A 5 7.62 6.09 -52.05
N LEU A 6 6.74 5.12 -52.32
CA LEU A 6 6.17 4.25 -51.29
C LEU A 6 7.24 3.32 -50.67
N LEU A 7 8.13 2.75 -51.48
CA LEU A 7 9.24 1.94 -50.96
C LEU A 7 10.21 2.75 -50.09
N ILE A 8 10.55 3.98 -50.49
CA ILE A 8 11.42 4.86 -49.71
C ILE A 8 10.75 5.25 -48.39
N ALA A 9 9.45 5.56 -48.39
CA ALA A 9 8.71 5.87 -47.17
C ALA A 9 8.63 4.67 -46.21
N VAL A 10 8.35 3.47 -46.71
CA VAL A 10 8.34 2.24 -45.89
C VAL A 10 9.73 1.94 -45.33
N PHE A 11 10.79 2.12 -46.13
CA PHE A 11 12.16 1.91 -45.69
C PHE A 11 12.58 2.92 -44.62
N LEU A 12 12.29 4.21 -44.80
CA LEU A 12 12.57 5.25 -43.81
C LEU A 12 11.80 5.05 -42.51
N ILE A 13 10.53 4.63 -42.58
CA ILE A 13 9.74 4.26 -41.38
C ILE A 13 10.42 3.07 -40.69
N SER A 14 10.81 2.04 -41.42
CA SER A 14 11.46 0.85 -40.84
C SER A 14 12.81 1.20 -40.18
N LEU A 15 13.63 2.05 -40.79
CA LEU A 15 14.88 2.51 -40.17
C LEU A 15 14.63 3.33 -38.91
N SER A 16 13.63 4.23 -38.93
CA SER A 16 13.28 5.03 -37.75
C SER A 16 12.79 4.17 -36.59
N THR A 17 12.05 3.09 -36.86
CA THR A 17 11.60 2.15 -35.84
C THR A 17 12.74 1.31 -35.27
N ILE A 18 13.70 0.88 -36.11
CA ILE A 18 14.89 0.14 -35.66
C ILE A 18 15.75 1.02 -34.76
N GLN A 19 16.02 2.25 -35.18
CA GLN A 19 16.82 3.20 -34.39
C GLN A 19 16.17 3.55 -33.05
N ALA A 20 14.83 3.70 -33.02
CA ALA A 20 14.09 3.92 -31.78
C ALA A 20 14.16 2.70 -30.84
N GLN A 21 14.08 1.49 -31.39
CA GLN A 21 14.18 0.25 -30.63
C GLN A 21 15.59 0.04 -30.05
N GLU A 22 16.64 0.31 -30.83
CA GLU A 22 18.03 0.27 -30.37
C GLU A 22 18.28 1.29 -29.25
N PHE A 23 17.77 2.52 -29.41
CA PHE A 23 17.90 3.56 -28.39
C PHE A 23 17.21 3.18 -27.07
N GLU A 24 16.00 2.62 -27.13
CA GLU A 24 15.29 2.16 -25.95
C GLU A 24 16.01 0.96 -25.31
N SER A 25 16.51 0.01 -26.11
CA SER A 25 17.30 -1.12 -25.61
C SER A 25 18.53 -0.64 -24.84
N ALA A 26 19.32 0.27 -25.41
CA ALA A 26 20.48 0.85 -24.75
C ALA A 26 20.11 1.65 -23.49
N ARG A 27 18.94 2.29 -23.47
CA ARG A 27 18.42 3.00 -22.29
C ARG A 27 18.04 2.03 -21.18
N VAL A 28 17.39 0.92 -21.50
CA VAL A 28 17.04 -0.15 -20.56
C VAL A 28 18.29 -0.73 -19.92
N GLU A 29 19.31 -1.06 -20.72
CA GLU A 29 20.59 -1.58 -20.24
C GLU A 29 21.27 -0.61 -19.24
N ARG A 30 21.36 0.68 -19.58
CA ARG A 30 21.92 1.69 -18.65
C ARG A 30 21.12 1.81 -17.35
N ASN A 31 19.79 1.71 -17.43
CA ASN A 31 18.93 1.76 -16.25
C ASN A 31 19.10 0.52 -15.39
N GLU A 32 19.24 -0.66 -16.00
CA GLU A 32 19.49 -1.90 -15.29
C GLU A 32 20.81 -1.87 -14.52
N VAL A 33 21.90 -1.42 -15.15
CA VAL A 33 23.21 -1.24 -14.48
C VAL A 33 23.11 -0.28 -13.28
N TYR A 34 22.39 0.84 -13.45
CA TYR A 34 22.17 1.79 -12.35
C TYR A 34 21.37 1.17 -11.21
N ILE A 35 20.30 0.44 -11.54
CA ILE A 35 19.45 -0.25 -10.56
C ILE A 35 20.26 -1.31 -9.81
N ASP A 36 21.06 -2.12 -10.49
CA ASP A 36 21.91 -3.14 -9.89
C ASP A 36 22.91 -2.53 -8.91
N SER A 37 23.52 -1.40 -9.28
CA SER A 37 24.43 -0.67 -8.40
C SER A 37 23.71 -0.16 -7.14
N MET A 38 22.54 0.46 -7.30
CA MET A 38 21.73 0.96 -6.18
C MET A 38 21.28 -0.18 -5.25
N MET A 39 20.78 -1.28 -5.82
CA MET A 39 20.32 -2.46 -5.06
C MET A 39 21.46 -3.12 -4.30
N THR A 40 22.62 -3.28 -4.93
CA THR A 40 23.82 -3.84 -4.29
C THR A 40 24.24 -2.98 -3.11
N HIS A 41 24.32 -1.66 -3.30
CA HIS A 41 24.63 -0.71 -2.23
C HIS A 41 23.62 -0.79 -1.08
N ALA A 42 22.32 -0.83 -1.39
CA ALA A 42 21.26 -0.92 -0.39
C ALA A 42 21.33 -2.21 0.44
N LEU A 43 21.62 -3.35 -0.20
CA LEU A 43 21.83 -4.63 0.49
C LEU A 43 23.07 -4.61 1.39
N GLU A 44 24.19 -4.10 0.89
CA GLU A 44 25.45 -3.98 1.64
C GLU A 44 25.32 -3.07 2.86
N LYS A 45 24.57 -1.96 2.73
CA LYS A 45 24.30 -1.03 3.83
C LYS A 45 23.16 -1.47 4.74
N GLY A 46 22.49 -2.58 4.44
CA GLY A 46 21.40 -3.11 5.25
C GLY A 46 20.14 -2.23 5.22
N PHE A 47 19.82 -1.61 4.08
CA PHE A 47 18.56 -0.87 3.92
C PHE A 47 17.36 -1.81 4.10
N PHE A 48 17.45 -2.99 3.51
CA PHE A 48 16.47 -4.08 3.57
C PHE A 48 17.21 -5.40 3.30
N PRO A 49 16.70 -6.56 3.74
CA PRO A 49 17.35 -7.84 3.44
C PRO A 49 17.00 -8.37 2.05
N GLY A 50 15.81 -8.04 1.51
CA GLY A 50 15.35 -8.53 0.22
C GLY A 50 14.44 -7.56 -0.52
N ALA A 51 14.41 -7.67 -1.84
CA ALA A 51 13.61 -6.82 -2.70
C ALA A 51 13.17 -7.49 -4.01
N GLN A 52 12.03 -7.03 -4.54
CA GLN A 52 11.63 -7.18 -5.94
C GLN A 52 11.54 -5.80 -6.60
N ILE A 53 11.94 -5.69 -7.86
CA ILE A 53 11.79 -4.47 -8.65
C ILE A 53 11.26 -4.78 -10.04
N ILE A 54 10.32 -3.96 -10.50
CA ILE A 54 9.88 -3.93 -11.89
C ILE A 54 9.91 -2.50 -12.42
N VAL A 55 10.51 -2.33 -13.59
CA VAL A 55 10.35 -1.15 -14.44
C VAL A 55 9.53 -1.58 -15.65
N GLY A 56 8.51 -0.82 -16.02
CA GLY A 56 7.67 -1.17 -17.17
C GLY A 56 7.00 0.01 -17.86
N THR A 57 6.30 -0.29 -18.94
CA THR A 57 5.44 0.63 -19.71
C THR A 57 3.98 0.19 -19.59
N GLY A 58 3.03 0.92 -20.19
CA GLY A 58 1.64 0.47 -20.31
C GLY A 58 1.48 -0.91 -20.96
N ASP A 59 2.49 -1.38 -21.69
CA ASP A 59 2.40 -2.59 -22.52
C ASP A 59 3.17 -3.78 -21.91
N PHE A 60 4.41 -3.57 -21.47
CA PHE A 60 5.31 -4.66 -21.05
C PHE A 60 6.25 -4.26 -19.91
N ASN A 61 6.84 -5.27 -19.26
CA ASN A 61 7.91 -5.03 -18.28
C ASN A 61 9.22 -4.87 -19.06
N LEU A 62 10.01 -3.86 -18.70
CA LEU A 62 11.34 -3.59 -19.24
C LEU A 62 12.42 -4.29 -18.42
N ILE A 63 12.30 -4.23 -17.08
CA ILE A 63 13.22 -4.84 -16.13
C ILE A 63 12.36 -5.54 -15.06
N SER A 64 12.69 -6.78 -14.70
CA SER A 64 12.05 -7.54 -13.60
C SER A 64 13.12 -8.36 -12.89
N LYS A 65 13.45 -7.99 -11.64
CA LYS A 65 14.58 -8.58 -10.89
C LYS A 65 14.26 -8.76 -9.42
N ASN A 66 14.90 -9.77 -8.83
CA ASN A 66 14.84 -10.11 -7.40
C ASN A 66 16.23 -9.95 -6.78
N TYR A 67 16.30 -9.43 -5.57
CA TYR A 67 17.56 -9.16 -4.87
C TYR A 67 17.50 -9.63 -3.43
N GLY A 68 18.64 -10.09 -2.92
CA GLY A 68 18.83 -10.41 -1.51
C GLY A 68 18.04 -11.64 -1.04
N TYR A 69 17.64 -11.60 0.23
CA TYR A 69 17.13 -12.74 0.97
C TYR A 69 15.88 -12.37 1.77
N HIS A 70 15.16 -13.38 2.25
CA HIS A 70 13.99 -13.18 3.12
C HIS A 70 14.34 -12.38 4.38
N ASP A 71 15.51 -12.64 4.97
CA ASP A 71 16.00 -11.99 6.16
C ASP A 71 17.54 -11.94 6.15
N TYR A 72 18.13 -11.36 7.21
CA TYR A 72 19.58 -11.25 7.35
C TYR A 72 20.30 -12.58 7.65
N THR A 73 19.58 -13.69 7.86
CA THR A 73 20.22 -15.02 8.00
C THR A 73 20.75 -15.53 6.65
N LYS A 74 20.30 -14.93 5.54
CA LYS A 74 20.71 -15.26 4.16
C LYS A 74 20.47 -16.72 3.77
N LYS A 75 19.46 -17.37 4.38
CA LYS A 75 19.12 -18.78 4.12
C LYS A 75 18.21 -18.97 2.91
N GLN A 76 17.34 -18.01 2.62
CA GLN A 76 16.37 -18.10 1.52
C GLN A 76 16.45 -16.86 0.63
N LEU A 77 16.78 -17.07 -0.65
CA LEU A 77 16.78 -16.01 -1.66
C LEU A 77 15.36 -15.53 -1.97
N VAL A 78 15.24 -14.24 -2.33
CA VAL A 78 13.99 -13.69 -2.87
C VAL A 78 13.73 -14.27 -4.26
N LYS A 79 12.49 -14.72 -4.48
CA LYS A 79 11.95 -15.30 -5.71
C LYS A 79 10.80 -14.44 -6.23
N THR A 80 10.46 -14.58 -7.51
CA THR A 80 9.37 -13.84 -8.15
C THR A 80 7.99 -14.12 -7.52
N ASP A 81 7.80 -15.33 -6.99
CA ASP A 81 6.56 -15.72 -6.33
C ASP A 81 6.45 -15.27 -4.87
N ASP A 82 7.53 -14.71 -4.30
CA ASP A 82 7.48 -14.18 -2.95
C ASP A 82 6.59 -12.94 -2.89
N VAL A 83 5.76 -12.88 -1.85
CA VAL A 83 4.82 -11.78 -1.62
C VAL A 83 5.25 -10.96 -0.41
N PHE A 84 5.12 -9.64 -0.56
CA PHE A 84 5.49 -8.65 0.45
C PHE A 84 4.23 -8.06 1.07
N ASP A 85 4.29 -7.76 2.37
CA ASP A 85 3.29 -6.89 2.99
C ASP A 85 3.39 -5.50 2.35
N LEU A 86 2.31 -5.07 1.70
CA LEU A 86 2.29 -3.83 0.93
C LEU A 86 2.10 -2.58 1.79
N ALA A 87 1.79 -2.74 3.09
CA ALA A 87 1.46 -1.66 4.00
C ALA A 87 0.46 -0.68 3.35
N SER A 88 0.78 0.61 3.33
CA SER A 88 -0.08 1.67 2.79
C SER A 88 -0.34 1.62 1.28
N MET A 89 0.40 0.84 0.48
CA MET A 89 0.01 0.61 -0.92
C MET A 89 -1.35 -0.10 -1.01
N SER A 90 -1.79 -0.76 0.07
CA SER A 90 -3.12 -1.38 0.15
C SER A 90 -4.26 -0.39 -0.02
N LYS A 91 -4.06 0.87 0.38
CA LYS A 91 -5.03 1.95 0.19
C LYS A 91 -5.43 2.06 -1.28
N VAL A 92 -4.41 2.07 -2.13
CA VAL A 92 -4.59 2.31 -3.55
C VAL A 92 -4.96 1.03 -4.28
N LEU A 93 -4.21 -0.05 -4.04
CA LEU A 93 -4.39 -1.32 -4.74
C LEU A 93 -5.59 -2.13 -4.26
N GLY A 94 -6.20 -1.75 -3.13
CA GLY A 94 -7.41 -2.37 -2.59
C GLY A 94 -8.58 -1.39 -2.58
N ALA A 95 -8.69 -0.59 -1.52
CA ALA A 95 -9.84 0.27 -1.25
C ALA A 95 -10.13 1.26 -2.39
N THR A 96 -9.11 1.95 -2.92
CA THR A 96 -9.28 2.91 -4.01
C THR A 96 -9.69 2.23 -5.31
N LEU A 97 -9.08 1.09 -5.71
CA LEU A 97 -9.51 0.36 -6.91
C LEU A 97 -10.98 -0.08 -6.83
N VAL A 98 -11.41 -0.59 -5.69
CA VAL A 98 -12.81 -0.95 -5.46
C VAL A 98 -13.70 0.29 -5.53
N THR A 99 -13.29 1.40 -4.90
CA THR A 99 -14.02 2.67 -4.98
C THR A 99 -14.17 3.14 -6.42
N MET A 100 -13.10 3.11 -7.23
CA MET A 100 -13.13 3.47 -8.65
C MET A 100 -14.13 2.62 -9.42
N ARG A 101 -14.15 1.30 -9.19
CA ARG A 101 -15.13 0.40 -9.82
C ARG A 101 -16.55 0.81 -9.45
N LEU A 102 -16.83 0.99 -8.16
CA LEU A 102 -18.17 1.32 -7.67
C LEU A 102 -18.64 2.71 -8.11
N VAL A 103 -17.75 3.70 -8.19
CA VAL A 103 -18.05 5.02 -8.77
C VAL A 103 -18.36 4.88 -10.26
N GLY A 104 -17.56 4.10 -10.99
CA GLY A 104 -17.83 3.80 -12.40
C GLY A 104 -19.18 3.11 -12.61
N GLU A 105 -19.60 2.26 -11.68
CA GLU A 105 -20.89 1.57 -11.69
C GLU A 105 -22.05 2.40 -11.10
N ASN A 106 -21.80 3.66 -10.70
CA ASN A 106 -22.76 4.53 -10.02
C ASN A 106 -23.33 3.97 -8.71
N LYS A 107 -22.64 3.03 -8.06
CA LYS A 107 -23.06 2.42 -6.77
C LYS A 107 -22.69 3.26 -5.56
N ILE A 108 -21.66 4.09 -5.69
CA ILE A 108 -21.23 5.06 -4.68
C ILE A 108 -20.81 6.36 -5.37
N LYS A 109 -21.01 7.51 -4.72
CA LYS A 109 -20.63 8.82 -5.24
C LYS A 109 -19.57 9.45 -4.35
N LEU A 110 -18.69 10.26 -4.95
CA LEU A 110 -17.66 11.01 -4.20
C LEU A 110 -18.28 12.00 -3.19
N THR A 111 -19.52 12.43 -3.42
CA THR A 111 -20.28 13.30 -2.52
C THR A 111 -21.02 12.54 -1.41
N ASP A 112 -21.01 11.21 -1.42
CA ASP A 112 -21.69 10.44 -0.40
C ASP A 112 -21.03 10.68 0.96
N GLN A 113 -21.86 10.85 1.98
CA GLN A 113 -21.43 11.19 3.34
C GLN A 113 -21.38 9.96 4.24
N VAL A 114 -20.41 9.93 5.16
CA VAL A 114 -20.17 8.81 6.08
C VAL A 114 -21.42 8.44 6.88
N GLY A 115 -22.06 9.39 7.55
CA GLY A 115 -23.22 9.16 8.42
C GLY A 115 -24.50 8.74 7.69
N ASN A 116 -24.60 9.04 6.39
CA ASN A 116 -25.70 8.58 5.54
C ASN A 116 -25.52 7.12 5.11
N ILE A 117 -24.29 6.61 5.09
CA ILE A 117 -23.96 5.26 4.62
C ILE A 117 -23.75 4.29 5.79
N VAL A 118 -23.05 4.74 6.83
CA VAL A 118 -22.66 3.91 7.97
C VAL A 118 -23.45 4.40 9.19
N PRO A 119 -24.54 3.71 9.58
CA PRO A 119 -25.49 4.21 10.58
C PRO A 119 -24.86 4.59 11.93
N PHE A 120 -23.78 3.91 12.33
CA PHE A 120 -23.06 4.20 13.57
C PHE A 120 -22.61 5.68 13.66
N TYR A 121 -22.24 6.29 12.54
CA TYR A 121 -21.75 7.67 12.52
C TYR A 121 -22.82 8.72 12.20
N LYS A 122 -24.11 8.35 12.11
CA LYS A 122 -25.17 9.28 11.68
C LYS A 122 -25.24 10.56 12.50
N ASN A 123 -24.99 10.47 13.81
CA ASN A 123 -25.09 11.59 14.75
C ASN A 123 -23.73 11.94 15.38
N THR A 124 -22.63 11.76 14.65
CA THR A 124 -21.27 12.04 15.14
C THR A 124 -20.67 13.24 14.41
N ALA A 125 -19.55 13.76 14.93
CA ALA A 125 -18.86 14.91 14.36
C ALA A 125 -18.24 14.64 12.97
N ILE A 126 -18.27 13.39 12.52
CA ILE A 126 -17.74 12.95 11.22
C ILE A 126 -18.84 12.55 10.22
N ALA A 127 -20.11 12.71 10.60
CA ALA A 127 -21.26 12.26 9.82
C ALA A 127 -21.30 12.84 8.40
N ASP A 128 -20.89 14.10 8.24
CA ASP A 128 -20.99 14.88 7.01
C ASP A 128 -19.71 14.85 6.16
N LEU A 129 -18.68 14.11 6.59
CA LEU A 129 -17.48 13.87 5.78
C LEU A 129 -17.85 13.12 4.51
N THR A 130 -17.36 13.61 3.37
CA THR A 130 -17.61 13.00 2.07
C THR A 130 -16.55 11.97 1.69
N LEU A 131 -16.92 11.01 0.84
CA LEU A 131 -15.98 10.06 0.26
C LEU A 131 -14.79 10.75 -0.43
N PHE A 132 -15.04 11.88 -1.11
CA PHE A 132 -14.00 12.73 -1.69
C PHE A 132 -12.97 13.16 -0.64
N GLU A 133 -13.42 13.75 0.47
CA GLU A 133 -12.54 14.26 1.52
C GLU A 133 -11.72 13.16 2.20
N LEU A 134 -12.29 11.95 2.32
CA LEU A 134 -11.57 10.78 2.82
C LEU A 134 -10.44 10.40 1.85
N LEU A 135 -10.74 10.25 0.56
CA LEU A 135 -9.80 9.82 -0.47
C LEU A 135 -8.72 10.86 -0.80
N THR A 136 -9.00 12.15 -0.60
CA THR A 136 -8.03 13.25 -0.79
C THR A 136 -7.29 13.63 0.50
N HIS A 137 -7.56 12.95 1.61
CA HIS A 137 -6.95 13.25 2.91
C HIS A 137 -7.19 14.68 3.41
N THR A 138 -8.40 15.20 3.20
CA THR A 138 -8.81 16.56 3.62
C THR A 138 -9.94 16.55 4.65
N SER A 139 -10.14 15.42 5.33
CA SER A 139 -11.23 15.19 6.30
C SER A 139 -11.06 15.91 7.64
N GLY A 140 -9.84 16.28 8.02
CA GLY A 140 -9.54 16.77 9.37
C GLY A 140 -9.41 15.66 10.43
N LEU A 141 -9.38 14.39 10.04
CA LEU A 141 -9.13 13.29 10.97
C LEU A 141 -7.67 13.24 11.45
N LYS A 142 -7.43 12.65 12.62
CA LYS A 142 -6.09 12.26 13.09
C LYS A 142 -5.39 11.35 12.08
N ALA A 143 -4.06 11.40 12.06
CA ALA A 143 -3.26 10.56 11.16
C ALA A 143 -3.48 9.06 11.43
N SER A 144 -3.51 8.66 12.69
CA SER A 144 -3.76 7.27 13.10
C SER A 144 -4.26 7.23 14.55
N ILE A 145 -4.71 6.03 14.97
CA ILE A 145 -5.07 5.71 16.36
C ILE A 145 -4.48 4.33 16.68
N THR A 146 -3.85 4.18 17.85
CA THR A 146 -3.24 2.94 18.33
C THR A 146 -4.25 2.04 19.04
N PHE A 147 -5.29 1.58 18.32
CA PHE A 147 -6.42 0.82 18.90
C PHE A 147 -5.97 -0.36 19.77
N TYR A 148 -4.94 -1.09 19.35
CA TYR A 148 -4.45 -2.27 20.05
C TYR A 148 -3.96 -1.97 21.48
N GLN A 149 -3.53 -0.73 21.79
CA GLN A 149 -3.09 -0.38 23.14
C GLN A 149 -4.26 -0.38 24.14
N SER A 150 -5.51 -0.17 23.68
CA SER A 150 -6.69 -0.32 24.54
C SER A 150 -6.98 -1.78 24.92
N LEU A 151 -6.26 -2.75 24.33
CA LEU A 151 -6.32 -4.17 24.71
C LEU A 151 -5.23 -4.55 25.71
N LEU A 152 -4.38 -3.60 26.11
CA LEU A 152 -3.20 -3.82 26.93
C LEU A 152 -3.29 -2.99 28.21
N SER A 153 -2.78 -3.56 29.29
CA SER A 153 -2.64 -2.89 30.59
C SER A 153 -1.40 -3.41 31.33
N THR A 154 -1.13 -2.83 32.50
CA THR A 154 -0.14 -3.32 33.46
C THR A 154 -0.83 -3.52 34.81
N PRO A 155 -0.44 -4.53 35.61
CA PRO A 155 -1.09 -4.82 36.89
C PRO A 155 -1.05 -3.65 37.88
N ASP A 156 -0.01 -2.84 37.81
CA ASP A 156 0.27 -1.71 38.70
C ASP A 156 -0.15 -0.35 38.11
N GLY A 157 -0.73 -0.33 36.91
CA GLY A 157 -1.10 0.90 36.20
C GLY A 157 0.09 1.68 35.62
N SER A 158 1.30 1.11 35.65
CA SER A 158 2.46 1.69 34.99
C SER A 158 2.24 1.87 33.47
N PRO A 159 2.87 2.88 32.83
CA PRO A 159 2.82 3.04 31.38
C PRO A 159 3.24 1.78 30.60
N LEU A 160 2.66 1.58 29.42
CA LEU A 160 3.05 0.49 28.52
C LEU A 160 4.43 0.72 27.89
N LEU A 161 4.82 1.98 27.71
CA LEU A 161 6.04 2.41 27.03
C LEU A 161 6.78 3.48 27.87
N SER A 162 8.11 3.46 27.80
CA SER A 162 9.01 4.43 28.45
C SER A 162 10.05 4.95 27.46
N ASP A 163 10.44 6.21 27.58
CA ASP A 163 11.56 6.80 26.82
C ASP A 163 12.93 6.36 27.36
N LYS A 164 12.96 5.77 28.56
CA LYS A 164 14.17 5.30 29.25
C LYS A 164 14.18 3.80 29.41
N LYS A 165 15.33 3.19 29.10
CA LYS A 165 15.60 1.78 29.39
C LYS A 165 15.72 1.56 30.89
N SER A 166 15.09 0.51 31.39
CA SER A 166 15.26 0.06 32.78
C SER A 166 14.95 -1.42 32.91
N GLU A 167 15.08 -1.98 34.11
CA GLU A 167 14.69 -3.37 34.38
C GLU A 167 13.21 -3.66 34.07
N ASN A 168 12.33 -2.68 34.30
CA ASN A 168 10.89 -2.79 33.98
C ASN A 168 10.56 -2.49 32.51
N TYR A 169 11.48 -1.87 31.76
CA TYR A 169 11.33 -1.51 30.36
C TYR A 169 12.55 -1.98 29.56
N PRO A 170 12.73 -3.31 29.38
CA PRO A 170 14.00 -3.86 28.89
C PRO A 170 14.13 -3.88 27.35
N GLU A 171 13.02 -4.07 26.63
CA GLU A 171 12.99 -4.32 25.20
C GLU A 171 12.61 -3.07 24.41
N LEU A 172 13.23 -2.86 23.25
CA LEU A 172 12.92 -1.74 22.37
C LEU A 172 11.78 -2.12 21.41
N PHE A 173 10.81 -1.22 21.27
CA PHE A 173 9.80 -1.22 20.23
C PHE A 173 9.68 0.20 19.66
N ASP A 174 9.86 0.32 18.35
CA ASP A 174 10.05 1.61 17.70
C ASP A 174 11.17 2.43 18.39
N THR A 175 10.83 3.58 18.98
CA THR A 175 11.77 4.49 19.66
C THR A 175 11.66 4.44 21.19
N MET A 176 10.81 3.56 21.73
CA MET A 176 10.51 3.47 23.16
C MET A 176 10.77 2.06 23.70
N TYR A 177 10.91 1.97 25.02
CA TYR A 177 11.10 0.71 25.73
C TYR A 177 9.78 0.18 26.27
N VAL A 178 9.57 -1.13 26.11
CA VAL A 178 8.31 -1.83 26.39
C VAL A 178 8.29 -2.33 27.83
N ASN A 179 7.18 -2.10 28.53
CA ASN A 179 6.98 -2.65 29.87
C ASN A 179 6.98 -4.18 29.85
N LYS A 180 7.75 -4.83 30.73
CA LYS A 180 7.84 -6.31 30.79
C LYS A 180 6.57 -6.99 31.33
N ASN A 181 5.71 -6.25 32.04
CA ASN A 181 4.53 -6.78 32.74
C ASN A 181 3.21 -6.48 32.00
N ILE A 182 3.19 -6.55 30.68
CA ILE A 182 1.98 -6.31 29.88
C ILE A 182 0.97 -7.43 30.09
N VAL A 183 -0.28 -7.05 30.36
CA VAL A 183 -1.44 -7.93 30.44
C VAL A 183 -2.40 -7.61 29.31
N TYR A 184 -2.89 -8.65 28.64
CA TYR A 184 -3.89 -8.55 27.57
C TYR A 184 -5.29 -8.67 28.16
N ASP A 185 -6.21 -7.81 27.69
CA ASP A 185 -7.61 -7.83 28.14
C ASP A 185 -8.32 -9.10 27.65
N SER A 186 -8.61 -10.02 28.58
CA SER A 186 -9.21 -11.32 28.28
C SER A 186 -10.69 -11.24 27.86
N ASN A 187 -11.36 -10.10 28.06
CA ASN A 187 -12.71 -9.87 27.54
C ASN A 187 -12.70 -9.72 26.02
N TYR A 188 -11.60 -9.18 25.48
CA TYR A 188 -11.48 -8.89 24.05
C TYR A 188 -10.43 -9.72 23.34
N LEU A 189 -9.45 -10.31 24.02
CA LEU A 189 -8.38 -11.11 23.43
C LEU A 189 -8.32 -12.52 23.99
N SER A 190 -8.04 -13.48 23.10
CA SER A 190 -7.77 -14.86 23.44
C SER A 190 -6.58 -15.38 22.66
N PHE A 191 -5.75 -16.19 23.31
CA PHE A 191 -4.61 -16.86 22.69
C PHE A 191 -4.93 -18.27 22.16
N VAL A 192 -6.21 -18.65 22.25
CA VAL A 192 -6.76 -19.87 21.68
C VAL A 192 -7.98 -19.51 20.82
N PRO A 193 -8.32 -20.31 19.80
CA PRO A 193 -9.51 -20.08 19.00
C PRO A 193 -10.78 -19.99 19.86
N LYS A 194 -11.63 -19.00 19.56
CA LYS A 194 -12.97 -18.85 20.13
C LYS A 194 -14.00 -18.72 19.01
N GLU A 195 -15.16 -19.34 19.21
CA GLU A 195 -16.26 -19.25 18.25
C GLU A 195 -16.69 -17.79 18.06
N ASN A 196 -16.95 -17.38 16.82
CA ASN A 196 -17.32 -16.01 16.44
C ASN A 196 -16.26 -14.93 16.70
N TRP A 197 -15.05 -15.29 17.14
CA TRP A 197 -13.95 -14.34 17.31
C TRP A 197 -13.09 -14.27 16.06
N ILE A 198 -12.53 -13.09 15.78
CA ILE A 198 -11.74 -12.83 14.57
C ILE A 198 -10.28 -13.13 14.84
N GLN A 199 -9.66 -14.00 14.04
CA GLN A 199 -8.21 -14.19 14.13
C GLN A 199 -7.49 -12.93 13.64
N ILE A 200 -6.70 -12.30 14.51
CA ILE A 200 -5.93 -11.08 14.22
C ILE A 200 -4.42 -11.35 14.13
N TYR A 201 -3.96 -12.48 14.67
CA TYR A 201 -2.60 -12.99 14.54
C TYR A 201 -2.57 -14.52 14.72
N LYS A 202 -1.41 -15.17 14.46
CA LYS A 202 -1.26 -16.63 14.45
C LYS A 202 -1.90 -17.34 15.64
N ASN A 203 -1.77 -16.73 16.82
CA ASN A 203 -2.26 -17.20 18.11
C ASN A 203 -3.08 -16.13 18.82
N MET A 204 -3.76 -15.23 18.11
CA MET A 204 -4.57 -14.18 18.74
C MET A 204 -5.93 -14.07 18.06
N TRP A 205 -7.00 -14.15 18.85
CA TRP A 205 -8.38 -13.95 18.45
C TRP A 205 -8.98 -12.77 19.19
N LEU A 206 -9.69 -11.91 18.46
CA LEU A 206 -10.33 -10.71 18.96
C LEU A 206 -11.85 -10.90 19.02
N ASN A 207 -12.45 -10.54 20.16
CA ASN A 207 -13.90 -10.40 20.30
C ASN A 207 -14.38 -9.22 19.43
N PRO A 208 -15.30 -9.43 18.46
CA PRO A 208 -15.83 -8.36 17.61
C PRO A 208 -16.49 -7.20 18.37
N GLU A 209 -16.92 -7.39 19.62
CA GLU A 209 -17.45 -6.31 20.47
C GLU A 209 -16.46 -5.15 20.63
N PHE A 210 -15.15 -5.43 20.53
CA PHE A 210 -14.11 -4.40 20.57
C PHE A 210 -14.24 -3.37 19.43
N TYR A 211 -14.90 -3.71 18.32
CA TYR A 211 -15.14 -2.76 17.24
C TYR A 211 -15.98 -1.56 17.67
N LYS A 212 -16.83 -1.69 18.71
CA LYS A 212 -17.54 -0.55 19.29
C LYS A 212 -16.54 0.50 19.79
N THR A 213 -15.56 0.09 20.59
CA THR A 213 -14.48 0.96 21.09
C THR A 213 -13.71 1.61 19.93
N VAL A 214 -13.39 0.84 18.89
CA VAL A 214 -12.70 1.36 17.70
C VAL A 214 -13.53 2.44 16.99
N TYR A 215 -14.82 2.19 16.76
CA TYR A 215 -15.70 3.13 16.07
C TYR A 215 -15.99 4.39 16.91
N GLU A 216 -16.14 4.24 18.23
CA GLU A 216 -16.26 5.38 19.14
C GLU A 216 -15.02 6.28 19.08
N GLN A 217 -13.82 5.70 19.12
CA GLN A 217 -12.56 6.46 18.98
C GLN A 217 -12.45 7.17 17.63
N ILE A 218 -12.87 6.54 16.53
CA ILE A 218 -12.90 7.17 15.20
C ILE A 218 -13.91 8.32 15.15
N SER A 219 -15.07 8.17 15.78
CA SER A 219 -16.18 9.13 15.70
C SER A 219 -15.86 10.53 16.24
N VAL A 220 -14.84 10.63 17.09
CA VAL A 220 -14.36 11.88 17.72
C VAL A 220 -12.94 12.26 17.28
N ALA A 221 -12.41 11.63 16.22
CA ALA A 221 -11.03 11.80 15.77
C ALA A 221 -10.83 13.01 14.83
N ASN A 222 -11.82 13.88 14.65
CA ASN A 222 -11.79 15.07 13.79
C ASN A 222 -11.06 16.25 14.45
N THR A 223 -9.82 16.03 14.90
CA THR A 223 -9.06 17.02 15.68
C THR A 223 -8.22 17.97 14.83
N ASN A 224 -8.08 17.72 13.52
CA ASN A 224 -7.34 18.58 12.59
C ASN A 224 -8.30 19.49 11.80
N THR A 225 -7.74 20.52 11.17
CA THR A 225 -8.51 21.42 10.32
C THR A 225 -9.01 20.72 9.06
N ARG A 226 -10.33 20.58 8.92
CA ARG A 226 -10.99 20.07 7.69
C ARG A 226 -10.63 20.93 6.48
N GLY A 227 -10.46 20.32 5.32
CA GLY A 227 -9.99 20.96 4.09
C GLY A 227 -8.47 21.11 3.99
N LYS A 228 -7.71 20.84 5.05
CA LYS A 228 -6.24 20.77 5.00
C LYS A 228 -5.78 19.32 4.81
N TYR A 229 -4.68 19.15 4.07
CA TYR A 229 -4.10 17.84 3.83
C TYR A 229 -3.46 17.30 5.11
N VAL A 230 -3.96 16.15 5.58
CA VAL A 230 -3.36 15.34 6.64
C VAL A 230 -3.47 13.87 6.24
N TYR A 231 -2.34 13.24 5.95
CA TYR A 231 -2.30 11.81 5.66
C TYR A 231 -2.86 11.02 6.87
N SER A 232 -3.90 10.22 6.63
CA SER A 232 -4.70 9.59 7.69
C SER A 232 -5.16 8.19 7.30
N ASP A 233 -4.80 7.21 8.12
CA ASP A 233 -5.26 5.82 7.96
C ASP A 233 -6.76 5.68 8.23
N LEU A 234 -7.30 6.53 9.13
CA LEU A 234 -8.71 6.53 9.50
C LEU A 234 -9.62 6.81 8.31
N ASN A 235 -9.15 7.63 7.36
CA ASN A 235 -9.89 7.89 6.14
C ASN A 235 -10.19 6.60 5.38
N LEU A 236 -9.20 5.74 5.21
CA LEU A 236 -9.37 4.51 4.42
C LEU A 236 -10.07 3.41 5.22
N LEU A 237 -10.02 3.44 6.55
CA LEU A 237 -10.91 2.64 7.40
C LEU A 237 -12.39 3.00 7.15
N LEU A 238 -12.71 4.28 7.09
CA LEU A 238 -14.06 4.76 6.80
C LEU A 238 -14.46 4.45 5.35
N VAL A 239 -13.57 4.61 4.37
CA VAL A 239 -13.81 4.21 2.97
C VAL A 239 -14.19 2.73 2.88
N LYS A 240 -13.44 1.84 3.56
CA LYS A 240 -13.82 0.42 3.66
C LYS A 240 -15.24 0.26 4.20
N GLN A 241 -15.55 0.88 5.34
CA GLN A 241 -16.87 0.74 5.97
C GLN A 241 -17.99 1.24 5.05
N MET A 242 -17.79 2.35 4.32
CA MET A 242 -18.76 2.87 3.36
C MET A 242 -18.98 1.91 2.19
N ILE A 243 -17.90 1.34 1.64
CA ILE A 243 -17.97 0.37 0.54
C ILE A 243 -18.71 -0.91 0.98
N GLU A 244 -18.37 -1.47 2.14
CA GLU A 244 -19.00 -2.69 2.64
C GLU A 244 -20.48 -2.44 2.96
N ALA A 245 -20.82 -1.30 3.57
CA ALA A 245 -22.21 -0.94 3.85
C ALA A 245 -23.05 -0.73 2.58
N LYS A 246 -22.48 -0.13 1.52
CA LYS A 246 -23.17 0.08 0.24
C LYS A 246 -23.41 -1.20 -0.54
N THR A 247 -22.52 -2.17 -0.43
CA THR A 247 -22.50 -3.35 -1.32
C THR A 247 -22.95 -4.63 -0.63
N GLY A 248 -22.90 -4.69 0.71
CA GLY A 248 -23.08 -5.92 1.49
C GLY A 248 -21.94 -6.92 1.35
N LYS A 249 -20.87 -6.59 0.61
CA LYS A 249 -19.70 -7.46 0.37
C LYS A 249 -18.49 -6.96 1.14
N LYS A 250 -17.60 -7.87 1.52
CA LYS A 250 -16.34 -7.54 2.19
C LYS A 250 -15.31 -6.99 1.20
N LEU A 251 -14.42 -6.13 1.71
CA LEU A 251 -13.39 -5.50 0.87
C LEU A 251 -12.49 -6.53 0.17
N ASP A 252 -12.09 -7.60 0.86
CA ASP A 252 -11.29 -8.67 0.28
C ASP A 252 -12.00 -9.38 -0.87
N GLN A 253 -13.30 -9.66 -0.72
CA GLN A 253 -14.13 -10.22 -1.80
C GLN A 253 -14.19 -9.28 -3.02
N LEU A 254 -14.47 -7.99 -2.79
CA LEU A 254 -14.56 -6.99 -3.87
C LEU A 254 -13.22 -6.79 -4.59
N THR A 255 -12.10 -6.81 -3.86
CA THR A 255 -10.77 -6.74 -4.49
C THR A 255 -10.46 -8.01 -5.30
N ASN A 256 -10.83 -9.19 -4.78
CA ASN A 256 -10.59 -10.45 -5.46
C ASN A 256 -11.37 -10.57 -6.77
N GLU A 257 -12.57 -9.98 -6.87
CA GLU A 257 -13.29 -9.86 -8.15
C GLU A 257 -12.45 -9.10 -9.19
N ILE A 258 -11.87 -7.95 -8.83
CA ILE A 258 -10.98 -7.18 -9.73
C ILE A 258 -9.75 -8.00 -10.12
N TYR A 259 -9.08 -8.63 -9.16
CA TYR A 259 -7.86 -9.40 -9.40
C TYR A 259 -8.11 -10.61 -10.30
N THR A 260 -9.22 -11.32 -10.09
CA THR A 260 -9.64 -12.43 -10.92
C THR A 260 -9.87 -11.97 -12.37
N GLU A 261 -10.53 -10.83 -12.56
CA GLU A 261 -10.77 -10.29 -13.90
C GLU A 261 -9.50 -9.81 -14.61
N LEU A 262 -8.47 -9.42 -13.84
CA LEU A 262 -7.14 -9.09 -14.34
C LEU A 262 -6.28 -10.34 -14.62
N GLY A 263 -6.71 -11.51 -14.15
CA GLY A 263 -5.97 -12.77 -14.28
C GLY A 263 -4.73 -12.84 -13.39
N ILE A 264 -4.75 -12.21 -12.21
CA ILE A 264 -3.64 -12.22 -11.24
C ILE A 264 -4.07 -12.91 -9.94
N SER A 265 -3.16 -13.68 -9.35
CA SER A 265 -3.42 -14.51 -8.15
C SER A 265 -2.39 -14.36 -7.04
N LYS A 266 -1.26 -13.68 -7.27
CA LYS A 266 -0.23 -13.39 -6.26
C LYS A 266 -0.45 -12.00 -5.65
N ILE A 267 -1.71 -11.70 -5.34
CA ILE A 267 -2.14 -10.49 -4.65
C ILE A 267 -3.42 -10.77 -3.86
N GLY A 268 -3.50 -10.29 -2.63
CA GLY A 268 -4.70 -10.43 -1.80
C GLY A 268 -4.46 -10.13 -0.33
N TYR A 269 -5.54 -10.08 0.44
CA TYR A 269 -5.48 -10.01 1.90
C TYR A 269 -5.23 -11.41 2.46
N ASN A 270 -4.73 -11.50 3.70
CA ASN A 270 -4.56 -12.77 4.43
C ASN A 270 -3.82 -13.84 3.60
N PRO A 271 -2.50 -13.65 3.34
CA PRO A 271 -1.75 -14.40 2.32
C PRO A 271 -1.76 -15.91 2.55
N LEU A 272 -1.84 -16.36 3.80
CA LEU A 272 -1.86 -17.78 4.15
C LEU A 272 -3.12 -18.53 3.67
N LYS A 273 -4.12 -17.81 3.14
CA LYS A 273 -5.30 -18.41 2.50
C LYS A 273 -5.08 -18.78 1.03
N TRP A 274 -4.02 -18.27 0.38
CA TRP A 274 -3.83 -18.41 -1.07
C TRP A 274 -2.36 -18.58 -1.50
N THR A 275 -1.40 -18.44 -0.60
CA THR A 275 0.01 -18.81 -0.81
C THR A 275 0.59 -19.48 0.42
N SER A 276 1.71 -20.19 0.23
CA SER A 276 2.42 -20.85 1.32
C SER A 276 3.26 -19.85 2.14
N ILE A 277 3.49 -20.15 3.41
CA ILE A 277 4.26 -19.27 4.32
C ILE A 277 5.71 -19.10 3.86
N GLU A 278 6.26 -20.06 3.12
CA GLU A 278 7.60 -20.03 2.52
C GLU A 278 7.72 -18.95 1.45
N ASN A 279 6.60 -18.57 0.81
CA ASN A 279 6.55 -17.50 -0.18
C ASN A 279 6.15 -16.15 0.42
N VAL A 280 6.06 -16.01 1.74
CA VAL A 280 5.74 -14.72 2.38
C VAL A 280 7.00 -14.12 2.98
N MET A 281 7.30 -12.87 2.66
CA MET A 281 8.44 -12.17 3.24
C MET A 281 8.20 -11.85 4.73
N PRO A 282 9.16 -12.08 5.64
CA PRO A 282 9.05 -11.64 7.02
C PRO A 282 9.10 -10.10 7.08
N THR A 283 8.33 -9.51 7.99
CA THR A 283 8.26 -8.05 8.18
C THR A 283 9.05 -7.63 9.41
N GLU A 284 8.46 -7.47 10.58
CA GLU A 284 9.15 -6.94 11.77
C GLU A 284 9.19 -7.96 12.91
N LEU A 285 10.25 -7.90 13.75
CA LEU A 285 10.22 -8.44 15.10
C LEU A 285 9.42 -7.51 16.03
N ASP A 286 8.14 -7.83 16.25
CA ASP A 286 7.24 -7.07 17.11
C ASP A 286 7.43 -7.48 18.57
N ASN A 287 8.27 -6.72 19.28
CA ASN A 287 8.51 -6.91 20.72
C ASN A 287 7.47 -6.22 21.61
N PHE A 288 6.32 -5.76 21.09
CA PHE A 288 5.31 -5.08 21.90
C PHE A 288 3.99 -5.84 21.95
N PHE A 289 3.28 -5.93 20.82
CA PHE A 289 1.91 -6.42 20.81
C PHE A 289 1.82 -7.91 20.47
N ARG A 290 2.54 -8.36 19.44
CA ARG A 290 2.47 -9.76 18.98
C ARG A 290 3.57 -10.65 19.56
N LYS A 291 4.63 -10.04 20.11
CA LYS A 291 5.79 -10.71 20.74
C LYS A 291 6.42 -11.78 19.84
N ASP A 292 6.56 -11.47 18.55
CA ASP A 292 6.98 -12.43 17.53
C ASP A 292 7.50 -11.74 16.25
N THR A 293 8.21 -12.50 15.40
CA THR A 293 8.53 -12.04 14.03
C THR A 293 7.31 -12.20 13.14
N ILE A 294 6.75 -11.08 12.68
CA ILE A 294 5.54 -11.05 11.86
C ILE A 294 5.85 -11.61 10.47
N LYS A 295 5.18 -12.72 10.12
CA LYS A 295 5.22 -13.36 8.80
C LYS A 295 3.85 -13.95 8.48
N GLY A 296 3.27 -13.62 7.32
CA GLY A 296 1.95 -14.13 6.91
C GLY A 296 0.74 -13.36 7.46
N TYR A 297 0.96 -12.36 8.29
CA TYR A 297 -0.07 -11.49 8.87
C TYR A 297 0.30 -10.03 8.63
N VAL A 298 -0.71 -9.16 8.51
CA VAL A 298 -0.47 -7.73 8.29
C VAL A 298 0.36 -7.12 9.41
N HIS A 299 1.36 -6.35 9.03
CA HIS A 299 2.24 -5.59 9.90
C HIS A 299 1.47 -4.52 10.69
N ASP A 300 0.67 -3.72 9.98
CA ASP A 300 -0.15 -2.64 10.54
C ASP A 300 -1.11 -3.14 11.61
N GLU A 301 -0.96 -2.61 12.82
CA GLU A 301 -1.71 -3.05 14.00
C GLU A 301 -3.20 -2.71 13.89
N ALA A 302 -3.55 -1.57 13.28
CA ALA A 302 -4.95 -1.17 13.09
C ALA A 302 -5.66 -2.10 12.09
N ALA A 303 -4.99 -2.50 11.01
CA ALA A 303 -5.51 -3.47 10.06
C ALA A 303 -5.61 -4.88 10.65
N ALA A 304 -4.69 -5.26 11.55
CA ALA A 304 -4.76 -6.53 12.26
C ALA A 304 -6.03 -6.64 13.11
N ILE A 305 -6.44 -5.56 13.79
CA ILE A 305 -7.72 -5.50 14.54
C ILE A 305 -8.91 -5.89 13.66
N PHE A 306 -8.91 -5.53 12.37
CA PHE A 306 -9.95 -5.90 11.41
C PHE A 306 -9.74 -7.27 10.73
N GLY A 307 -9.00 -8.19 11.36
CA GLY A 307 -8.73 -9.53 10.83
C GLY A 307 -7.86 -9.53 9.57
N GLY A 308 -7.00 -8.52 9.43
CA GLY A 308 -6.07 -8.38 8.30
C GLY A 308 -6.69 -7.80 7.03
N VAL A 309 -8.00 -7.58 6.98
CA VAL A 309 -8.69 -6.96 5.83
C VAL A 309 -9.02 -5.53 6.18
N SER A 310 -8.27 -4.57 5.66
CA SER A 310 -8.47 -3.16 5.98
C SER A 310 -8.29 -2.25 4.76
N GLY A 311 -8.88 -1.06 4.82
CA GLY A 311 -8.71 -0.07 3.76
C GLY A 311 -7.36 0.63 3.84
N ASN A 312 -6.76 0.76 5.04
CA ASN A 312 -5.46 1.42 5.22
C ASN A 312 -4.25 0.52 4.88
N ALA A 313 -4.35 -0.79 5.12
CA ALA A 313 -3.29 -1.78 4.99
C ALA A 313 -3.86 -3.21 4.88
N GLY A 314 -3.00 -4.22 4.65
CA GLY A 314 -3.36 -5.65 4.71
C GLY A 314 -3.21 -6.45 3.43
N LEU A 315 -2.97 -5.79 2.28
CA LEU A 315 -2.66 -6.51 1.05
C LEU A 315 -1.23 -7.02 1.06
N PHE A 316 -1.07 -8.23 0.53
CA PHE A 316 0.21 -8.82 0.16
C PHE A 316 0.24 -8.99 -1.35
N ALA A 317 1.40 -8.76 -1.99
CA ALA A 317 1.57 -9.09 -3.40
C ALA A 317 3.03 -9.29 -3.79
N ASN A 318 3.24 -9.91 -4.95
CA ASN A 318 4.50 -9.80 -5.70
C ASN A 318 4.45 -8.64 -6.70
N ALA A 319 5.62 -8.25 -7.21
CA ALA A 319 5.75 -7.12 -8.12
C ALA A 319 5.02 -7.36 -9.46
N GLU A 320 5.00 -8.59 -9.97
CA GLU A 320 4.34 -8.94 -11.24
C GLU A 320 2.83 -8.71 -11.21
N SER A 321 2.16 -9.04 -10.10
CA SER A 321 0.72 -8.77 -9.94
C SER A 321 0.43 -7.27 -9.92
N ILE A 322 1.30 -6.48 -9.27
CA ILE A 322 1.16 -5.02 -9.25
C ILE A 322 1.44 -4.44 -10.64
N ALA A 323 2.38 -4.99 -11.41
CA ALA A 323 2.68 -4.55 -12.77
C ALA A 323 1.48 -4.69 -13.71
N VAL A 324 0.63 -5.71 -13.53
CA VAL A 324 -0.64 -5.85 -14.27
C VAL A 324 -1.61 -4.71 -13.94
N ILE A 325 -1.73 -4.35 -12.66
CA ILE A 325 -2.57 -3.20 -12.24
C ILE A 325 -2.01 -1.90 -12.80
N CYS A 326 -0.69 -1.71 -12.79
CA CYS A 326 -0.05 -0.54 -13.40
C CYS A 326 -0.38 -0.43 -14.89
N LYS A 327 -0.26 -1.51 -15.65
CA LYS A 327 -0.62 -1.54 -17.09
C LYS A 327 -2.09 -1.21 -17.30
N MET A 328 -2.99 -1.76 -16.47
CA MET A 328 -4.42 -1.43 -16.52
C MET A 328 -4.69 0.07 -16.30
N LEU A 329 -4.04 0.68 -15.30
CA LEU A 329 -4.20 2.11 -15.00
C LEU A 329 -3.59 2.99 -16.09
N MET A 330 -2.41 2.62 -16.60
CA MET A 330 -1.74 3.31 -17.71
C MET A 330 -2.58 3.30 -18.99
N ASN A 331 -3.32 2.21 -19.23
CA ASN A 331 -4.23 2.05 -20.36
C ASN A 331 -5.68 2.46 -20.03
N ASN A 332 -5.86 3.46 -19.15
CA ASN A 332 -7.16 4.06 -18.82
C ASN A 332 -8.23 3.03 -18.41
N GLY A 333 -7.84 2.01 -17.65
CA GLY A 333 -8.75 1.00 -17.13
C GLY A 333 -8.91 -0.24 -18.00
N ASN A 334 -8.26 -0.29 -19.17
CA ASN A 334 -8.27 -1.45 -20.06
C ASN A 334 -7.07 -2.36 -19.80
N TYR A 335 -7.29 -3.67 -19.79
CA TYR A 335 -6.21 -4.65 -19.78
C TYR A 335 -6.58 -5.85 -20.65
N LYS A 336 -5.72 -6.21 -21.61
CA LYS A 336 -5.91 -7.33 -22.55
C LYS A 336 -7.31 -7.31 -23.22
N GLY A 337 -7.77 -6.13 -23.65
CA GLY A 337 -9.05 -5.95 -24.33
C GLY A 337 -10.27 -5.89 -23.41
N LYS A 338 -10.11 -6.11 -22.10
CA LYS A 338 -11.19 -6.00 -21.11
C LYS A 338 -11.16 -4.65 -20.40
N GLN A 339 -12.30 -3.96 -20.35
CA GLN A 339 -12.45 -2.72 -19.59
C GLN A 339 -12.77 -3.06 -18.12
N ILE A 340 -11.77 -2.95 -17.24
CA ILE A 340 -11.86 -3.28 -15.81
C ILE A 340 -12.40 -2.10 -15.00
N LEU A 341 -11.97 -0.87 -15.33
CA LEU A 341 -12.40 0.38 -14.72
C LEU A 341 -12.79 1.38 -15.81
N LYS A 342 -13.81 2.21 -15.63
CA LYS A 342 -14.18 3.22 -16.65
C LYS A 342 -13.06 4.24 -16.87
N ALA A 343 -12.70 4.52 -18.12
CA ALA A 343 -11.63 5.45 -18.47
C ALA A 343 -11.78 6.85 -17.84
N LYS A 344 -13.00 7.40 -17.82
CA LYS A 344 -13.29 8.68 -17.17
C LYS A 344 -12.95 8.66 -15.68
N VAL A 345 -13.23 7.55 -14.98
CA VAL A 345 -12.95 7.39 -13.55
C VAL A 345 -11.46 7.26 -13.30
N VAL A 346 -10.74 6.50 -14.14
CA VAL A 346 -9.28 6.41 -14.06
C VAL A 346 -8.65 7.80 -14.22
N LYS A 347 -9.11 8.59 -15.18
CA LYS A 347 -8.65 9.97 -15.35
C LYS A 347 -8.96 10.82 -14.11
N GLU A 348 -10.21 10.84 -13.66
CA GLU A 348 -10.66 11.65 -12.52
C GLU A 348 -9.89 11.34 -11.23
N PHE A 349 -9.60 10.06 -10.96
CA PHE A 349 -8.91 9.64 -9.73
C PHE A 349 -7.39 9.91 -9.77
N THR A 350 -6.81 9.98 -10.96
CA THR A 350 -5.36 10.20 -11.16
C THR A 350 -5.00 11.67 -11.42
N ASP A 351 -6.01 12.51 -11.68
CA ASP A 351 -5.88 13.97 -11.68
C ASP A 351 -5.66 14.50 -10.26
N SER A 352 -5.20 15.75 -10.11
CA SER A 352 -5.00 16.41 -8.80
C SER A 352 -6.02 17.53 -8.58
N PRO A 353 -7.27 17.23 -8.19
CA PRO A 353 -8.37 18.21 -8.17
C PRO A 353 -8.10 19.41 -7.25
N LEU A 354 -7.26 19.23 -6.22
CA LEU A 354 -6.97 20.27 -5.22
C LEU A 354 -5.59 20.94 -5.42
N ALA A 355 -4.94 20.74 -6.57
CA ALA A 355 -3.61 21.31 -6.83
C ALA A 355 -3.59 22.85 -6.74
N LYS A 356 -4.66 23.52 -7.19
CA LYS A 356 -4.81 24.99 -7.07
C LYS A 356 -4.87 25.47 -5.62
N ALA A 357 -5.29 24.61 -4.70
CA ALA A 357 -5.29 24.89 -3.25
C ALA A 357 -3.97 24.48 -2.57
N GLY A 358 -2.93 24.11 -3.35
CA GLY A 358 -1.64 23.65 -2.86
C GLY A 358 -1.61 22.20 -2.38
N ILE A 359 -2.67 21.42 -2.62
CA ILE A 359 -2.76 20.01 -2.24
C ILE A 359 -2.53 19.15 -3.48
N TYR A 360 -1.32 18.58 -3.58
CA TYR A 360 -0.94 17.67 -4.65
C TYR A 360 -1.33 16.26 -4.23
N ARG A 361 -2.51 15.80 -4.64
CA ARG A 361 -3.05 14.48 -4.28
C ARG A 361 -4.12 14.07 -5.27
N GLY A 362 -4.12 12.81 -5.69
CA GLY A 362 -5.21 12.23 -6.46
C GLY A 362 -6.37 11.82 -5.57
N ILE A 363 -7.46 11.34 -6.16
CA ILE A 363 -8.56 10.75 -5.38
C ILE A 363 -8.12 9.34 -5.00
N GLY A 364 -7.56 9.20 -3.80
CA GLY A 364 -6.99 7.95 -3.30
C GLY A 364 -5.52 7.72 -3.69
N PHE A 365 -5.01 8.29 -4.79
CA PHE A 365 -3.62 8.14 -5.24
C PHE A 365 -2.67 9.19 -4.67
N ASP A 366 -1.42 8.80 -4.39
CA ASP A 366 -0.35 9.75 -4.10
C ASP A 366 0.06 10.50 -5.35
N LYS A 367 0.23 11.81 -5.18
CA LYS A 367 0.81 12.73 -6.16
C LYS A 367 1.70 13.67 -5.36
N ARG A 368 2.79 14.13 -5.96
CA ARG A 368 3.73 15.00 -5.27
C ARG A 368 3.77 16.35 -5.95
N LYS A 369 4.13 17.38 -5.18
CA LYS A 369 4.45 18.67 -5.77
C LYS A 369 5.57 18.46 -6.78
N PRO A 370 5.43 18.97 -8.02
CA PRO A 370 6.49 18.83 -9.01
C PRO A 370 7.81 19.43 -8.51
N ASP A 371 8.88 18.66 -8.63
CA ASP A 371 10.24 19.01 -8.23
C ASP A 371 11.27 18.27 -9.11
N GLU A 372 12.52 18.14 -8.66
CA GLU A 372 13.55 17.43 -9.42
C GLU A 372 13.35 15.90 -9.50
N PHE A 373 12.52 15.32 -8.63
CA PHE A 373 12.25 13.88 -8.56
C PHE A 373 10.89 13.50 -9.15
N PHE A 374 9.89 14.39 -9.03
CA PHE A 374 8.50 14.12 -9.41
C PHE A 374 7.99 15.09 -10.47
N LYS A 375 7.36 14.52 -11.50
CA LYS A 375 6.63 15.27 -12.54
C LYS A 375 5.16 15.44 -12.13
N ALA A 376 4.46 16.42 -12.71
CA ALA A 376 3.07 16.74 -12.35
C ALA A 376 2.08 15.57 -12.52
N ASN A 377 2.30 14.74 -13.54
CA ASN A 377 1.48 13.57 -13.84
C ASN A 377 2.00 12.28 -13.22
N ASP A 378 3.01 12.34 -12.36
CA ASP A 378 3.37 11.20 -11.52
C ASP A 378 2.23 10.91 -10.53
N PHE A 379 1.87 9.64 -10.41
CA PHE A 379 0.95 9.17 -9.38
C PHE A 379 1.29 7.74 -8.94
N GLY A 380 0.93 7.38 -7.72
CA GLY A 380 1.31 6.09 -7.15
C GLY A 380 1.00 5.97 -5.67
N HIS A 381 1.86 5.27 -4.93
CA HIS A 381 1.85 5.25 -3.46
C HIS A 381 3.14 4.62 -2.90
N THR A 382 3.43 4.93 -1.63
CA THR A 382 4.46 4.24 -0.83
C THR A 382 3.84 3.39 0.28
N GLY A 383 4.61 2.45 0.81
CA GLY A 383 4.26 1.65 1.99
C GLY A 383 5.34 1.71 3.06
N PHE A 384 4.89 1.64 4.31
CA PHE A 384 5.74 1.69 5.49
C PHE A 384 6.77 0.56 5.55
N THR A 385 6.47 -0.59 4.96
CA THR A 385 7.37 -1.75 4.82
C THR A 385 8.51 -1.52 3.84
N GLY A 386 8.59 -0.34 3.19
CA GLY A 386 9.60 0.00 2.18
C GLY A 386 9.14 -0.35 0.76
N THR A 387 7.83 -0.45 0.55
CA THR A 387 7.24 -0.66 -0.78
C THR A 387 6.97 0.69 -1.46
N PHE A 388 7.06 0.69 -2.78
CA PHE A 388 6.93 1.88 -3.61
C PHE A 388 6.36 1.48 -4.96
N PHE A 389 5.36 2.20 -5.46
CA PHE A 389 5.08 2.22 -6.88
C PHE A 389 4.69 3.61 -7.34
N PHE A 390 5.21 4.01 -8.50
CA PHE A 390 4.83 5.26 -9.16
C PHE A 390 4.77 5.03 -10.65
N MET A 391 3.91 5.79 -11.32
CA MET A 391 3.71 5.73 -12.76
C MET A 391 3.45 7.12 -13.32
N ASN A 392 3.75 7.28 -14.60
CA ASN A 392 3.51 8.50 -15.36
C ASN A 392 3.14 8.15 -16.80
N ARG A 393 1.95 8.60 -17.21
CA ARG A 393 1.40 8.34 -18.55
C ARG A 393 2.13 9.10 -19.66
N ASP A 394 2.68 10.27 -19.36
CA ASP A 394 3.38 11.11 -20.34
C ASP A 394 4.72 10.48 -20.76
N THR A 395 5.43 9.87 -19.81
CA THR A 395 6.69 9.15 -20.08
C THR A 395 6.47 7.68 -20.44
N ASN A 396 5.23 7.20 -20.34
CA ASN A 396 4.87 5.79 -20.45
C ASN A 396 5.77 4.89 -19.57
N ARG A 397 5.94 5.24 -18.29
CA ARG A 397 6.75 4.47 -17.34
C ARG A 397 6.04 4.21 -16.03
N PHE A 398 6.30 3.05 -15.44
CA PHE A 398 6.06 2.77 -14.04
C PHE A 398 7.27 2.10 -13.39
N LEU A 399 7.38 2.27 -12.08
CA LEU A 399 8.34 1.62 -11.20
C LEU A 399 7.58 0.96 -10.05
N ILE A 400 7.96 -0.26 -9.72
CA ILE A 400 7.54 -0.98 -8.52
C ILE A 400 8.81 -1.42 -7.81
N ILE A 401 8.91 -1.13 -6.51
CA ILE A 401 9.94 -1.64 -5.62
C ILE A 401 9.22 -2.21 -4.40
N LEU A 402 9.35 -3.51 -4.17
CA LEU A 402 8.86 -4.16 -2.96
C LEU A 402 10.06 -4.56 -2.11
N THR A 403 10.05 -4.18 -0.84
CA THR A 403 11.08 -4.56 0.13
C THR A 403 10.42 -4.94 1.43
N ASN A 404 11.16 -5.65 2.29
CA ASN A 404 10.81 -5.85 3.68
C ASN A 404 11.76 -5.06 4.60
N ARG A 405 11.90 -3.75 4.31
CA ARG A 405 12.78 -2.79 5.00
C ARG A 405 12.66 -2.81 6.52
N VAL A 406 11.44 -3.02 7.03
CA VAL A 406 11.16 -3.07 8.46
C VAL A 406 11.62 -4.36 9.14
N ASN A 407 12.23 -5.29 8.40
CA ASN A 407 12.92 -6.44 8.96
C ASN A 407 14.34 -6.06 9.35
N PRO A 408 14.81 -6.36 10.59
CA PRO A 408 14.01 -6.83 11.72
C PRO A 408 13.27 -5.71 12.48
N THR A 409 13.64 -4.43 12.29
CA THR A 409 13.05 -3.32 13.07
C THR A 409 12.44 -2.22 12.21
N ARG A 410 11.29 -1.67 12.65
CA ARG A 410 10.66 -0.53 11.97
C ARG A 410 11.48 0.76 12.04
N THR A 411 12.48 0.87 12.91
CA THR A 411 13.31 2.07 13.05
C THR A 411 14.41 2.18 12.00
N ASN A 412 14.62 1.15 11.17
CA ASN A 412 15.51 1.27 10.03
C ASN A 412 14.99 2.34 9.06
N ARG A 413 15.68 3.46 8.95
CA ARG A 413 15.31 4.60 8.08
C ARG A 413 16.32 4.83 6.96
N LEU A 414 17.28 3.93 6.75
CA LEU A 414 18.38 4.13 5.80
C LEU A 414 17.88 4.36 4.37
N MET A 415 16.93 3.53 3.92
CA MET A 415 16.28 3.67 2.60
C MET A 415 15.64 5.05 2.37
N TYR A 416 15.09 5.67 3.42
CA TYR A 416 14.46 6.98 3.32
C TYR A 416 15.48 8.11 3.40
N LYS A 417 16.50 8.00 4.25
CA LYS A 417 17.59 8.97 4.33
C LYS A 417 18.38 9.07 3.03
N ASP A 418 18.43 7.99 2.25
CA ASP A 418 19.10 7.96 0.95
C ASP A 418 18.21 8.40 -0.21
N ASP A 419 16.90 8.61 -0.03
CA ASP A 419 15.99 8.85 -1.17
C ASP A 419 16.03 7.72 -2.21
N PHE A 420 16.26 6.48 -1.75
CA PHE A 420 16.57 5.33 -2.60
C PHE A 420 15.59 5.13 -3.76
N SER A 421 14.29 5.06 -3.46
CA SER A 421 13.26 4.83 -4.50
C SER A 421 13.08 6.02 -5.42
N THR A 422 13.22 7.25 -4.92
CA THR A 422 12.99 8.47 -5.73
C THR A 422 14.17 8.71 -6.67
N LYS A 423 15.40 8.38 -6.28
CA LYS A 423 16.57 8.37 -7.16
C LYS A 423 16.39 7.40 -8.33
N ILE A 424 15.93 6.17 -8.07
CA ILE A 424 15.63 5.19 -9.14
C ILE A 424 14.48 5.69 -10.02
N TRP A 425 13.40 6.21 -9.42
CA TRP A 425 12.28 6.79 -10.18
C TRP A 425 12.73 7.90 -11.12
N ARG A 426 13.50 8.87 -10.62
CA ARG A 426 14.06 9.97 -11.43
C ARG A 426 14.93 9.48 -12.58
N GLN A 427 15.72 8.42 -12.35
CA GLN A 427 16.57 7.87 -13.39
C GLN A 427 15.75 7.24 -14.53
N ILE A 428 14.71 6.47 -14.20
CA ILE A 428 13.94 5.72 -15.20
C ILE A 428 12.83 6.57 -15.86
N ASN A 429 12.26 7.54 -15.14
CA ASN A 429 11.12 8.38 -15.53
C ASN A 429 11.54 9.60 -16.38
N LYS A 430 12.47 9.40 -17.32
CA LYS A 430 12.96 10.45 -18.21
C LYS A 430 12.09 10.61 -19.45
#